data_AF-A0A3D4AD23-F1
#
_entry.id   AF-A0A3D4AD23-F1
#
_cell.length_a   1.000
_cell.length_b   1.000
_cell.length_c   1.000
_cell.angle_alpha   90.00
_cell.angle_beta   90.00
_cell.angle_gamma   90.00
#
_symmetry.space_group_name_H-M   'P 1'
#
loop_
_entity.id
_entity.type
_entity.pdbx_description
1 polymer ?
#
loop_
_entity_poly.entity_id
_entity_poly.type
_entity_poly.pdbx_seq_one_letter_code
_entity_poly.pdbx_strand_id
1 'polypeptide(L)' 'MKRTVFISHSSKDKAIGDEVCRFLEANGVSCWIAPRDVTPGKNYGAAIVDAIDECAVFV' A
#
# COMPACT_ATOMS: atom_id res chain seq x y z
N MET A 1 11.84 -4.49 -6.91
CA MET A 1 11.86 -4.50 -5.44
C MET A 1 10.47 -4.94 -4.99
N LYS A 2 10.36 -6.04 -4.24
CA LYS A 2 9.07 -6.60 -3.81
C LYS A 2 8.54 -5.74 -2.66
N ARG A 3 7.32 -5.23 -2.77
CA ARG A 3 6.66 -4.54 -1.66
C ARG A 3 6.27 -5.58 -0.62
N THR A 4 6.52 -5.29 0.65
CA THR A 4 6.39 -6.26 1.74
C THR A 4 5.17 -6.00 2.61
N VAL A 5 4.73 -4.75 2.69
CA VAL A 5 3.59 -4.36 3.52
C VAL A 5 2.47 -3.80 2.66
N PHE A 6 1.26 -4.35 2.82
CA PHE A 6 0.02 -3.81 2.28
C PHE A 6 -0.66 -2.96 3.35
N ILE A 7 -0.87 -1.67 3.08
CA ILE A 7 -1.53 -0.73 4.01
C ILE A 7 -2.99 -0.56 3.58
N SER A 8 -3.90 -1.13 4.36
CA SER A 8 -5.34 -1.05 4.17
C SER A 8 -5.92 0.11 4.98
N HIS A 9 -6.41 1.14 4.31
CA HIS A 9 -7.03 2.28 4.98
C HIS A 9 -8.35 2.68 4.32
N SER A 10 -9.22 3.32 5.09
CA SER A 10 -10.38 4.01 4.53
C SER A 10 -9.94 5.34 3.88
N SER A 11 -10.75 5.87 2.98
CA SER A 11 -10.49 7.22 2.42
C SER A 11 -10.52 8.32 3.48
N LYS A 12 -11.23 8.10 4.60
CA LYS A 12 -11.29 9.05 5.72
C LYS A 12 -9.96 9.07 6.50
N ASP A 13 -9.24 7.96 6.50
CA ASP A 13 -7.99 7.77 7.24
C ASP A 13 -6.75 7.99 6.35
N LYS A 14 -6.91 8.59 5.16
CA LYS A 14 -5.82 8.77 4.19
C LYS A 14 -4.58 9.42 4.83
N ALA A 15 -4.77 10.45 5.65
CA ALA A 15 -3.65 11.15 6.29
C ALA A 15 -2.84 10.22 7.21
N ILE A 16 -3.53 9.36 7.96
CA ILE A 16 -2.92 8.37 8.87
C ILE A 16 -2.23 7.29 8.04
N GLY A 17 -2.88 6.77 7.00
CA GLY A 17 -2.28 5.78 6.10
C GLY A 17 -0.99 6.28 5.43
N ASP A 18 -1.00 7.54 4.96
CA ASP A 18 0.18 8.18 4.39
C ASP A 18 1.31 8.35 5.43
N GLU A 19 0.99 8.67 6.67
CA GLU A 19 1.95 8.82 7.76
C GLU A 19 2.61 7.48 8.13
N VAL A 20 1.81 6.43 8.30
CA VAL A 20 2.30 5.06 8.53
C VAL A 20 3.19 4.61 7.38
N CYS A 21 2.76 4.86 6.14
CA CYS A 21 3.55 4.53 4.95
C CYS A 21 4.92 5.23 4.96
N ARG A 22 4.95 6.54 5.20
CA ARG A 22 6.20 7.31 5.28
C ARG A 22 7.10 6.82 6.40
N PHE A 23 6.54 6.53 7.58
CA PHE A 23 7.30 6.02 8.71
C PHE A 23 7.97 4.69 8.39
N LEU A 24 7.22 3.74 7.82
CA LEU A 24 7.75 2.43 7.43
C LEU A 24 8.82 2.55 6.34
N GLU A 25 8.58 3.35 5.30
CA GLU A 25 9.52 3.57 4.20
C GLU A 25 10.81 4.26 4.66
N ALA A 26 10.72 5.22 5.60
CA ALA A 26 11.88 5.85 6.22
C ALA A 26 12.74 4.87 7.03
N ASN A 27 12.16 3.76 7.49
CA ASN A 27 12.85 2.68 8.18
C ASN A 27 13.25 1.51 7.25
N GLY A 28 13.19 1.70 5.92
CA GLY A 28 13.63 0.71 4.94
C GLY A 28 12.61 -0.39 4.61
N VAL A 29 11.36 -0.25 5.05
CA VAL A 29 10.28 -1.19 4.76
C VAL A 29 9.53 -0.74 3.49
N SER A 30 9.41 -1.63 2.50
CA SER A 30 8.71 -1.29 1.25
C SER A 30 7.20 -1.48 1.40
N CYS A 31 6.43 -0.41 1.16
CA CYS A 31 4.99 -0.37 1.34
C CYS A 31 4.23 -0.31 0.01
N TRP A 32 3.01 -0.85 0.02
CA TRP A 32 1.99 -0.63 -0.99
C TRP A 32 0.81 0.11 -0.33
N ILE A 33 0.39 1.23 -0.92
CA ILE A 33 -0.78 2.00 -0.44
C ILE A 33 -1.58 2.56 -1.61
N ALA A 34 -2.91 2.46 -1.53
CA ALA A 34 -3.82 3.01 -2.53
C ALA A 34 -4.12 4.51 -2.27
N PRO A 35 -4.34 5.33 -3.31
CA PRO A 35 -4.22 5.02 -4.74
C PRO A 35 -2.79 5.17 -5.28
N ARG A 36 -1.80 5.52 -4.44
CA ARG A 36 -0.42 5.85 -4.85
C ARG A 36 0.24 4.75 -5.69
N ASP A 37 0.11 3.50 -5.25
CA ASP A 37 0.79 2.36 -5.86
C ASP A 37 -0.09 1.60 -6.87
N VAL A 38 -1.28 2.10 -7.18
CA VAL A 38 -2.13 1.56 -8.23
C VAL A 38 -1.54 1.96 -9.59
N THR A 39 -1.14 0.97 -10.39
CA THR A 39 -0.59 1.21 -11.72
C THR A 39 -1.58 1.96 -12.61
N PRO A 40 -1.19 3.08 -13.25
CA PRO A 40 -2.06 3.80 -14.18
C PRO A 40 -2.63 2.88 -15.26
N GLY A 41 -3.94 2.96 -15.50
CA GLY A 41 -4.65 2.10 -16.47
C GLY A 41 -4.96 0.68 -15.99
N LYS A 42 -4.45 0.25 -14.82
CA LYS A 42 -4.86 -1.01 -14.19
C LYS A 42 -6.20 -0.85 -13.49
N ASN A 43 -7.00 -1.92 -13.46
CA ASN A 43 -8.22 -1.94 -12.67
C ASN A 43 -7.87 -1.78 -11.18
N TYR A 44 -8.57 -0.86 -10.52
CA TYR A 44 -8.30 -0.51 -9.12
C TYR A 44 -8.48 -1.70 -8.17
N GLY A 45 -9.59 -2.44 -8.30
CA GLY A 45 -9.86 -3.62 -7.47
C GLY A 45 -8.87 -4.74 -7.71
N ALA A 46 -8.51 -5.00 -8.97
CA ALA A 46 -7.48 -5.99 -9.31
C ALA A 46 -6.11 -5.61 -8.71
N ALA A 47 -5.72 -4.33 -8.76
CA ALA A 47 -4.47 -3.88 -8.16
C ALA A 47 -4.43 -4.09 -6.63
N ILE A 48 -5.57 -3.98 -5.95
CA ILE A 48 -5.67 -4.28 -4.51
C ILE A 48 -5.49 -5.77 -4.26
N VAL A 49 -6.19 -6.63 -5.01
CA VAL A 49 -6.09 -8.09 -4.86
C VAL A 49 -4.65 -8.56 -5.09
N ASP A 50 -4.02 -8.08 -6.16
CA ASP A 50 -2.61 -8.41 -6.47
C ASP A 50 -1.68 -7.97 -5.33
N ALA A 51 -1.91 -6.80 -4.73
CA ALA A 51 -1.08 -6.31 -3.62
C ALA A 51 -1.25 -7.15 -2.35
N ILE A 52 -2.46 -7.65 -2.09
CA ILE A 52 -2.75 -8.58 -0.97
C ILE A 52 -2.00 -9.90 -1.18
N ASP A 53 -1.97 -10.42 -2.41
CA ASP A 53 -1.28 -11.67 -2.73
C ASP A 53 0.26 -11.52 -2.71
N GLU A 54 0.78 -10.35 -3.07
CA GLU A 54 2.21 -10.10 -3.17
C GLU A 54 2.87 -9.71 -1.83
N CYS A 55 2.17 -8.97 -0.97
CA CYS A 55 2.71 -8.46 0.29
C CYS A 55 2.72 -9.53 1.38
N ALA A 56 3.74 -9.51 2.23
CA ALA A 56 3.91 -10.48 3.32
C ALA A 56 3.23 -10.05 4.63
N VAL A 57 2.93 -8.75 4.78
CA VAL A 57 2.39 -8.15 6.00
C VAL A 57 1.20 -7.27 5.64
N PHE A 58 0.16 -7.33 6.48
CA PHE A 58 -1.05 -6.52 6.38
C PHE A 58 -1.08 -5.51 7.53
N VAL A 59 -1.38 -4.24 7.23
CA VAL A 59 -1.55 -3.14 8.20
C VAL A 59 -2.91 -2.50 8.01
#